data_AF-A0A534Q2V5-F1
#
_entry.id   AF-A0A534Q2V5-F1
#
_cell.length_a   1.000
_cell.length_b   1.000
_cell.length_c   1.000
_cell.angle_alpha   90.00
_cell.angle_beta   90.00
_cell.angle_gamma   90.00
#
_symmetry.space_group_name_H-M   'P 1'
#
loop_
_entity.id
_entity.type
_entity.pdbx_description
1 polymer ?
#
loop_
_entity_poly.entity_id
_entity_poly.type
_entity_poly.pdbx_seq_one_letter_code
_entity_poly.pdbx_strand_id
1 'polypeptide(L)'
;MRRVPTSRTDPHNEDPASHQREDRRKGLAYQGAFEAVMAIPIAIGGGYWLDRRLDTSPIFLILGAVLGFASFVLRLVRLGRQLQPPEQEPKP
;
A
#
# COMPACT_ATOMS: atom_id res chain seq x y z
N MET A 1 49.20 17.83 4.99
CA MET A 1 48.34 17.30 6.07
C MET A 1 46.92 17.16 5.54
N ARG A 2 46.46 15.94 5.25
CA ARG A 2 45.13 15.65 4.69
C ARG A 2 44.18 15.43 5.87
N ARG A 3 43.18 16.30 6.05
CA ARG A 3 42.17 16.11 7.11
C ARG A 3 41.32 14.90 6.74
N VAL A 4 41.36 13.88 7.59
CA VAL A 4 40.47 12.72 7.53
C VAL A 4 39.09 13.20 8.02
N PRO A 5 38.01 13.09 7.23
CA PRO A 5 36.68 13.34 7.74
C PRO A 5 36.29 12.16 8.64
N THR A 6 36.38 12.37 9.94
CA THR A 6 35.83 11.46 10.94
C THR A 6 34.30 11.50 10.82
N SER A 7 33.71 10.50 10.17
CA SER A 7 32.27 10.21 10.27
C SER A 7 31.98 9.69 11.67
N ARG A 8 31.91 10.62 12.64
CA ARG A 8 31.35 10.38 13.96
C ARG A 8 29.84 10.34 13.76
N THR A 9 29.26 9.15 13.70
CA THR A 9 27.82 8.97 13.87
C THR A 9 27.47 9.38 15.30
N ASP A 10 27.15 10.66 15.48
CA ASP A 10 26.47 11.14 16.69
C ASP A 10 25.05 10.57 16.67
N PRO A 11 24.62 9.80 17.69
CA PRO A 11 23.28 9.23 17.76
C PRO A 11 22.18 10.30 18.01
N HIS A 12 22.54 11.59 18.02
CA HIS A 12 21.63 12.69 18.35
C HIS A 12 21.47 13.73 17.23
N ASN A 13 21.93 13.43 16.01
CA ASN A 13 21.68 14.27 14.83
C ASN A 13 20.75 13.53 13.87
N GLU A 14 19.54 13.20 14.32
CA GLU A 14 18.47 12.74 13.44
C GLU A 14 17.96 13.96 12.66
N ASP A 15 18.29 14.00 11.36
CA ASP A 15 17.88 15.09 10.47
C ASP A 15 16.34 15.21 10.51
N PRO A 16 15.74 16.34 10.94
CA PRO A 16 14.29 16.47 11.05
C PRO A 16 13.56 16.22 9.73
N ALA A 17 14.26 16.34 8.59
CA ALA A 17 13.74 16.00 7.28
C ALA A 17 13.56 14.48 7.06
N SER A 18 14.27 13.60 7.78
CA SER A 18 14.16 12.15 7.64
C SER A 18 12.87 11.61 8.29
N HIS A 19 12.57 12.03 9.53
CA HIS A 19 11.32 11.68 10.22
C HIS A 19 10.10 12.14 9.44
N GLN A 20 10.12 13.37 8.92
CA GLN A 20 8.99 13.92 8.16
C GLN A 20 8.73 13.14 6.85
N ARG A 21 9.77 12.58 6.22
CA ARG A 21 9.65 11.71 5.04
C ARG A 21 9.12 10.34 5.40
N GLU A 22 9.55 9.76 6.51
CA GLU A 22 9.06 8.47 7.00
C GLU A 22 7.59 8.53 7.39
N ASP A 23 7.17 9.56 8.13
CA ASP A 23 5.78 9.76 8.52
C ASP A 23 4.88 9.90 7.30
N ARG A 24 5.35 10.64 6.29
CA ARG A 24 4.64 10.77 5.01
C ARG A 24 4.54 9.44 4.27
N ARG A 25 5.62 8.64 4.23
CA ARG A 25 5.61 7.30 3.61
C ARG A 25 4.66 6.35 4.34
N LYS A 26 4.66 6.36 5.68
CA LYS A 26 3.73 5.57 6.51
C LYS A 26 2.29 5.96 6.21
N GLY A 27 1.98 7.26 6.16
CA GLY A 27 0.63 7.75 5.84
C GLY A 27 0.13 7.27 4.48
N LEU A 28 0.97 7.34 3.44
CA LEU A 28 0.63 6.84 2.11
C LEU A 28 0.40 5.32 2.08
N ALA A 29 1.20 4.55 2.83
CA ALA A 29 1.03 3.09 2.92
C ALA A 29 -0.29 2.71 3.61
N TYR A 30 -0.62 3.36 4.73
CA TYR A 30 -1.88 3.15 5.43
C TYR A 30 -3.10 3.49 4.58
N GLN A 31 -3.06 4.60 3.84
CA GLN A 31 -4.13 4.97 2.92
C GLN A 31 -4.32 3.91 1.83
N GLY A 32 -3.24 3.46 1.19
CA GLY A 32 -3.29 2.44 0.14
C GLY A 32 -3.87 1.11 0.64
N ALA A 33 -3.48 0.69 1.84
CA ALA A 33 -4.01 -0.51 2.50
C ALA A 33 -5.50 -0.36 2.85
N PHE A 34 -5.89 0.77 3.42
CA PHE A 34 -7.28 1.06 3.77
C PHE A 34 -8.20 1.03 2.53
N GLU A 35 -7.79 1.69 1.45
CA GLU A 35 -8.54 1.67 0.20
C GLU A 35 -8.65 0.24 -0.38
N ALA A 36 -7.61 -0.58 -0.24
CA ALA A 36 -7.64 -1.98 -0.67
C ALA A 36 -8.70 -2.77 0.09
N VAL A 37 -8.72 -2.64 1.41
CA VAL A 37 -9.71 -3.32 2.28
C VAL A 37 -11.12 -2.85 1.98
N MET A 38 -11.32 -1.54 1.80
CA MET A 38 -12.64 -0.97 1.52
C MET A 38 -13.21 -1.33 0.15
N ALA A 39 -12.36 -1.68 -0.82
CA ALA A 39 -12.83 -2.11 -2.14
C ALA A 39 -13.76 -3.33 -2.09
N ILE A 40 -13.52 -4.26 -1.15
CA ILE A 40 -14.30 -5.50 -1.01
C ILE A 40 -15.74 -5.24 -0.54
N PRO A 41 -16.00 -4.64 0.65
CA PRO A 41 -17.36 -4.40 1.11
C PRO A 41 -18.12 -3.41 0.22
N ILE A 42 -17.43 -2.46 -0.42
CA ILE A 42 -18.07 -1.55 -1.39
C ILE A 42 -18.55 -2.32 -2.61
N ALA A 43 -17.71 -3.19 -3.19
CA ALA A 43 -18.09 -3.96 -4.37
C ALA A 43 -19.17 -5.02 -4.06
N ILE A 44 -19.08 -5.70 -2.92
CA ILE A 44 -20.10 -6.65 -2.45
C ILE A 44 -21.41 -5.92 -2.16
N GLY A 45 -21.36 -4.81 -1.42
CA GLY A 45 -22.53 -4.01 -1.08
C GLY A 45 -23.23 -3.46 -2.31
N GLY A 46 -22.45 -2.95 -3.28
CA GLY A 46 -22.96 -2.51 -4.58
C GLY A 46 -23.60 -3.64 -5.39
N GLY A 47 -22.94 -4.81 -5.44
CA GLY A 47 -23.46 -6.00 -6.11
C GLY A 47 -24.77 -6.49 -5.49
N TYR A 48 -24.82 -6.57 -4.16
CA TYR A 48 -26.04 -6.95 -3.44
C TYR A 48 -27.19 -5.96 -3.63
N TRP A 49 -26.89 -4.66 -3.60
CA TRP A 49 -27.89 -3.62 -3.85
C TRP A 49 -28.45 -3.72 -5.27
N LEU A 50 -27.58 -4.01 -6.25
CA LEU A 50 -27.97 -4.18 -7.63
C LEU A 50 -28.82 -5.44 -7.83
N ASP A 51 -28.43 -6.57 -7.22
CA ASP A 51 -29.22 -7.80 -7.23
C ASP A 51 -30.64 -7.57 -6.69
N ARG A 52 -30.76 -6.86 -5.56
CA ARG A 52 -32.08 -6.51 -4.98
C ARG A 52 -32.93 -5.58 -5.84
N ARG A 53 -32.30 -4.72 -6.64
CA ARG A 53 -33.02 -3.75 -7.49
C ARG A 53 -33.50 -4.38 -8.79
N LEU A 54 -32.75 -5.34 -9.32
CA LEU A 54 -33.02 -6.01 -10.60
C LEU A 54 -33.72 -7.36 -10.43
N ASP A 55 -34.00 -7.76 -9.19
CA ASP A 55 -34.60 -9.06 -8.82
C ASP A 55 -33.82 -10.24 -9.43
N THR A 56 -32.50 -10.06 -9.59
CA THR A 56 -31.62 -11.09 -10.12
C THR A 56 -31.22 -12.07 -9.02
N SER A 57 -30.92 -13.31 -9.41
CA SER A 57 -30.14 -14.23 -8.58
C SER A 57 -28.79 -13.58 -8.22
N PRO A 58 -27.99 -14.07 -7.24
CA PRO A 58 -26.87 -13.34 -6.63
C PRO A 58 -25.64 -13.18 -7.55
N ILE A 59 -25.85 -12.82 -8.81
CA ILE A 59 -24.87 -12.70 -9.88
C ILE A 59 -24.06 -11.43 -9.68
N PHE A 60 -24.71 -10.28 -9.41
CA PHE A 60 -23.99 -9.03 -9.23
C PHE A 60 -23.22 -9.01 -7.91
N LEU A 61 -23.71 -9.68 -6.87
CA LEU A 61 -22.98 -9.91 -5.64
C LEU A 61 -21.71 -10.74 -5.91
N ILE A 62 -21.81 -11.85 -6.63
CA ILE A 62 -20.64 -12.70 -6.97
C ILE A 62 -19.65 -11.91 -7.83
N LEU A 63 -20.12 -11.22 -8.86
CA LEU A 63 -19.27 -10.36 -9.70
C LEU A 63 -18.61 -9.26 -8.87
N GLY A 64 -19.36 -8.59 -8.01
CA GLY A 64 -18.85 -7.57 -7.09
C GLY A 64 -17.79 -8.13 -6.15
N ALA A 65 -18.02 -9.32 -5.57
CA ALA A 65 -17.04 -9.99 -4.72
C ALA A 65 -15.75 -10.31 -5.47
N VAL A 66 -15.86 -10.86 -6.69
CA VAL A 66 -14.69 -11.17 -7.54
C VAL A 66 -13.92 -9.90 -7.90
N LEU A 67 -14.61 -8.83 -8.32
CA LEU A 67 -13.98 -7.56 -8.67
C LEU A 67 -13.33 -6.87 -7.47
N GLY A 68 -14.01 -6.87 -6.32
CA GLY A 68 -13.49 -6.33 -5.07
C GLY A 68 -12.24 -7.07 -4.61
N PHE A 69 -12.28 -8.41 -4.64
CA PHE A 69 -11.15 -9.25 -4.29
C PHE A 69 -9.98 -9.10 -5.26
N ALA A 70 -10.24 -9.08 -6.58
CA ALA A 70 -9.21 -8.84 -7.58
C ALA A 70 -8.53 -7.48 -7.38
N SER A 71 -9.31 -6.43 -7.11
CA SER A 71 -8.78 -5.09 -6.81
C SER A 71 -7.91 -5.07 -5.55
N PHE A 72 -8.32 -5.77 -4.50
CA PHE A 72 -7.54 -5.94 -3.28
C PHE A 72 -6.20 -6.63 -3.56
N VAL A 73 -6.20 -7.77 -4.25
CA VAL A 73 -4.98 -8.51 -4.62
C VAL A 73 -4.05 -7.64 -5.47
N LEU A 74 -4.57 -6.96 -6.48
CA LEU A 74 -3.76 -6.06 -7.33
C LEU A 74 -3.11 -4.93 -6.52
N ARG A 75 -3.83 -4.36 -5.55
CA ARG A 75 -3.30 -3.33 -4.64
C ARG A 75 -2.21 -3.90 -3.74
N LEU A 76 -2.38 -5.11 -3.20
CA LEU A 76 -1.34 -5.76 -2.40
C LEU A 76 -0.08 -6.07 -3.21
N VAL A 77 -0.22 -6.60 -4.43
CA VAL A 77 0.93 -6.84 -5.31
C VAL A 77 1.65 -5.54 -5.64
N ARG A 78 0.89 -4.46 -5.90
CA ARG A 78 1.46 -3.12 -6.13
C ARG A 78 2.22 -2.61 -4.91
N LEU A 79 1.67 -2.78 -3.71
CA LEU A 79 2.33 -2.39 -2.46
C LEU A 79 3.61 -3.19 -2.23
N GLY A 80 3.58 -4.52 -2.44
CA GLY A 80 4.75 -5.37 -2.33
C GLY A 80 5.89 -4.95 -3.27
N ARG A 81 5.56 -4.58 -4.52
CA ARG A 81 6.55 -4.05 -5.49
C ARG A 81 7.15 -2.70 -5.09
N GLN A 82 6.40 -1.86 -4.38
CA GLN A 82 6.91 -0.56 -3.90
C GLN A 82 7.81 -0.69 -2.67
N LEU A 83 7.65 -1.78 -1.91
CA LEU A 83 8.42 -2.05 -0.70
C LEU A 83 9.72 -2.81 -0.96
N GLN A 84 9.90 -3.44 -2.14
CA GLN A 84 11.17 -4.09 -2.50
C GLN A 84 12.24 -3.01 -2.72
N PRO A 85 13.28 -2.93 -1.87
CA PRO A 85 14.43 -2.10 -2.17
C PRO A 85 15.12 -2.65 -3.43
N PRO A 86 15.64 -1.79 -4.33
CA PRO A 86 16.40 -2.24 -5.49
C PRO A 86 17.54 -3.11 -4.99
N GLU A 87 17.64 -4.31 -5.56
CA GLU A 87 18.61 -5.33 -5.24
C GLU A 87 20.00 -4.69 -5.16
N GLN A 88 20.59 -4.71 -3.96
CA GLN A 88 21.92 -4.13 -3.74
C GLN A 88 22.90 -4.93 -4.60
N GLU A 89 23.44 -4.25 -5.62
CA GLU A 89 24.49 -4.76 -6.49
C GLU A 89 25.61 -5.38 -5.63
N PRO A 90 26.04 -6.62 -5.90
CA PRO A 90 27.02 -7.31 -5.07
C PRO A 90 28.31 -6.48 -5.08
N LYS A 91 28.66 -5.98 -3.90
CA LYS A 91 29.87 -5.19 -3.67
C LYS A 91 31.10 -6.06 -3.98
N PRO A 92 31.95 -5.70 -4.95
CA PRO A 92 33.19 -6.42 -5.24
C PRO A 92 34.21 -6.26 -4.10
#